data_AF-A0A958PDG1-F1
#
_entry.id   AF-A0A958PDG1-F1
#
_cell.length_a   1.000
_cell.length_b   1.000
_cell.length_c   1.000
_cell.angle_alpha   90.00
_cell.angle_beta   90.00
_cell.angle_gamma   90.00
#
_symmetry.space_group_name_H-M   'P 1'
#
loop_
_entity.id
_entity.type
_entity.pdbx_description
1 polymer ?
#
loop_
_entity_poly.entity_id
_entity_poly.type
_entity_poly.pdbx_seq_one_letter_code
_entity_poly.pdbx_strand_id
1 'polypeptide(L)'
;MRATVLAIFMAISTQAYAKKNCTSEPKSKWMEEKAFQEMLVKQGYTIDKFKTPGTCYEIYGKNAKGQKVEIYFNPVNGDIVKSEIE
;
A
#
# COMPACT_ATOMS: atom_id res chain seq x y z
N MET A 1 54.54 -1.98 24.53
CA MET A 1 54.04 -2.03 23.15
C MET A 1 52.53 -1.82 23.18
N ARG A 2 52.04 -0.74 22.55
CA ARG A 2 50.62 -0.41 22.46
C ARG A 2 49.98 -1.31 21.41
N ALA A 3 49.05 -2.18 21.81
CA ALA A 3 48.18 -2.88 20.88
C ALA A 3 46.78 -2.25 20.98
N THR A 4 46.55 -1.21 20.20
CA THR A 4 45.23 -0.60 20.04
C THR A 4 44.42 -1.52 19.13
N VAL A 5 43.53 -2.34 19.70
CA VAL A 5 42.61 -3.17 18.91
C VAL A 5 41.42 -2.29 18.53
N LEU A 6 41.40 -1.83 17.27
CA LEU A 6 40.27 -1.11 16.69
C LEU A 6 39.21 -2.14 16.26
N ALA A 7 38.19 -2.35 17.11
CA ALA A 7 37.05 -3.20 16.78
C ALA A 7 36.16 -2.50 15.73
N ILE A 8 36.14 -3.03 14.52
CA ILE A 8 35.27 -2.57 13.43
C ILE A 8 33.84 -3.02 13.73
N PHE A 9 32.97 -2.07 14.08
CA PHE A 9 31.52 -2.28 14.10
C PHE A 9 31.01 -2.27 12.66
N MET A 10 30.74 -3.44 12.09
CA MET A 10 29.91 -3.53 10.88
C MET A 10 28.45 -3.31 11.27
N ALA A 11 27.96 -2.09 11.05
CA ALA A 11 26.53 -1.80 11.09
C ALA A 11 25.86 -2.49 9.89
N ILE A 12 25.17 -3.60 10.14
CA ILE A 12 24.27 -4.21 9.16
C ILE A 12 23.01 -3.33 9.14
N SER A 13 22.94 -2.42 8.18
CA SER A 13 21.73 -1.66 7.90
C SER A 13 20.72 -2.60 7.24
N THR A 14 19.79 -3.14 8.02
CA THR A 14 18.62 -3.80 7.49
C THR A 14 17.79 -2.76 6.74
N GLN A 15 17.79 -2.84 5.41
CA GLN A 15 16.86 -2.07 4.59
C GLN A 15 15.46 -2.63 4.85
N ALA A 16 14.74 -2.00 5.77
CA ALA A 16 13.32 -2.28 5.97
C ALA A 16 12.56 -1.73 4.75
N TYR A 17 12.37 -2.59 3.73
CA TYR A 17 11.40 -2.32 2.69
C TYR A 17 10.02 -2.31 3.35
N ALA A 18 9.45 -1.11 3.52
CA ALA A 18 8.10 -0.95 4.05
C ALA A 18 7.08 -1.53 3.06
N LYS A 19 6.90 -2.85 3.07
CA LYS A 19 5.83 -3.52 2.33
C LYS A 19 4.51 -2.98 2.88
N LYS A 20 3.68 -2.46 1.99
CA LYS A 20 2.31 -2.04 2.31
C LYS A 20 1.51 -3.31 2.62
N ASN A 21 1.13 -3.47 3.88
CA ASN A 21 0.45 -4.66 4.40
C ASN A 21 -1.02 -4.31 4.65
N CYS A 22 -1.92 -4.70 3.74
CA CYS A 22 -3.37 -4.49 3.88
C CYS A 22 -4.12 -5.77 4.21
N THR A 23 -3.59 -6.94 3.84
CA THR A 23 -4.12 -8.26 4.23
C THR A 23 -3.01 -9.31 4.33
N SER A 24 -3.27 -10.39 5.06
CA SER A 24 -2.46 -11.62 5.08
C SER A 24 -3.07 -12.74 4.24
N GLU A 25 -4.27 -12.53 3.69
CA GLU A 25 -5.01 -13.51 2.92
C GLU A 25 -4.41 -13.75 1.53
N PRO A 26 -4.47 -14.99 1.00
CA PRO A 26 -3.94 -15.31 -0.32
C PRO A 26 -4.73 -14.59 -1.42
N LYS A 27 -4.08 -14.33 -2.56
CA LYS A 27 -4.69 -13.65 -3.71
C LYS A 27 -5.97 -14.30 -4.22
N SER A 28 -6.16 -15.61 -4.01
CA SER A 28 -7.39 -16.31 -4.38
C SER A 28 -8.64 -15.85 -3.61
N LYS A 29 -8.48 -15.12 -2.51
CA LYS A 29 -9.57 -14.50 -1.75
C LYS A 29 -9.76 -13.02 -2.08
N TRP A 30 -8.93 -12.46 -2.94
CA TRP A 30 -9.03 -11.05 -3.30
C TRP A 30 -10.16 -10.86 -4.30
N MET A 31 -10.82 -9.71 -4.23
CA MET A 31 -11.76 -9.29 -5.27
C MET A 31 -11.03 -9.16 -6.60
N GLU A 32 -11.70 -9.46 -7.70
CA GLU A 32 -11.18 -9.16 -9.02
C GLU A 32 -10.94 -7.64 -9.17
N GLU A 33 -9.79 -7.25 -9.71
CA GLU A 33 -9.38 -5.84 -9.80
C GLU A 33 -10.44 -4.97 -10.49
N LYS A 34 -11.03 -5.49 -11.57
CA LYS A 34 -12.10 -4.82 -12.30
C LYS A 34 -13.36 -4.63 -11.45
N ALA A 35 -13.78 -5.66 -10.71
CA ALA A 35 -14.96 -5.58 -9.85
C ALA A 35 -14.75 -4.58 -8.71
N PHE A 36 -13.54 -4.53 -8.15
CA PHE A 36 -13.17 -3.55 -7.13
C PHE A 36 -13.21 -2.11 -7.68
N GLN A 37 -12.62 -1.87 -8.86
CA GLN A 37 -12.65 -0.55 -9.49
C GLN A 37 -14.08 -0.09 -9.83
N GLU A 38 -14.92 -0.98 -10.36
CA GLU A 38 -16.33 -0.68 -10.64
C GLU A 38 -17.11 -0.34 -9.36
N MET A 39 -16.85 -1.04 -8.25
CA MET A 39 -17.43 -0.74 -6.95
C MET A 39 -17.08 0.68 -6.50
N LEU A 40 -15.80 1.07 -6.58
CA LEU A 40 -15.36 2.42 -6.22
C LEU A 40 -16.00 3.50 -7.10
N VAL A 41 -16.07 3.28 -8.41
CA VAL A 41 -16.74 4.22 -9.34
C VAL A 41 -18.21 4.39 -8.97
N LYS A 42 -18.92 3.31 -8.63
CA LYS A 42 -20.31 3.37 -8.13
C LYS A 42 -20.45 4.13 -6.81
N GLN A 43 -19.41 4.14 -5.99
CA GLN A 43 -19.34 4.92 -4.74
C GLN A 43 -18.96 6.39 -4.96
N GLY A 44 -18.77 6.83 -6.21
CA GLY A 44 -18.47 8.21 -6.57
C GLY A 44 -16.98 8.53 -6.66
N TYR A 45 -16.10 7.53 -6.62
CA TYR A 45 -14.67 7.74 -6.84
C TYR A 45 -14.34 7.87 -8.33
N THR A 46 -13.33 8.69 -8.63
CA THR A 46 -12.64 8.68 -9.92
C THR A 46 -11.30 7.98 -9.74
N ILE A 47 -10.95 7.04 -10.61
CA ILE A 47 -9.68 6.31 -10.56
C ILE A 47 -8.83 6.75 -11.73
N ASP A 48 -7.76 7.51 -11.44
CA ASP A 48 -6.77 7.94 -12.43
C ASP A 48 -5.66 6.89 -12.58
N LYS A 49 -5.33 6.19 -11.50
CA LYS A 49 -4.33 5.10 -11.49
C LYS A 49 -4.71 4.05 -10.47
N PHE A 50 -4.57 2.78 -10.85
CA PHE A 50 -4.71 1.62 -9.98
C PHE A 50 -3.35 0.90 -9.86
N LYS A 51 -2.97 0.50 -8.65
CA LYS A 51 -1.78 -0.33 -8.39
C LYS A 51 -2.10 -1.41 -7.37
N THR A 52 -1.19 -2.40 -7.30
CA THR A 52 -1.29 -3.52 -6.36
C THR A 52 0.02 -3.67 -5.56
N PRO A 53 0.39 -2.69 -4.70
CA PRO A 53 1.62 -2.76 -3.91
C PRO A 53 1.47 -3.74 -2.75
N GLY A 54 2.43 -4.65 -2.58
CA GLY A 54 2.44 -5.58 -1.45
C GLY A 54 1.16 -6.41 -1.39
N THR A 55 0.38 -6.25 -0.32
CA THR A 55 -0.91 -6.93 -0.14
C THR A 55 -2.13 -5.98 -0.20
N CYS A 56 -2.00 -4.88 -0.95
CA CYS A 56 -3.02 -3.84 -1.05
C CYS A 56 -3.51 -3.64 -2.48
N TYR A 57 -4.73 -3.14 -2.62
CA TYR A 57 -5.13 -2.34 -3.78
C TYR A 57 -4.94 -0.87 -3.49
N GLU A 58 -4.42 -0.12 -4.44
CA GLU A 58 -4.09 1.30 -4.30
C GLU A 58 -4.73 2.07 -5.46
N ILE A 59 -5.45 3.14 -5.15
CA ILE A 59 -5.93 4.09 -6.16
C ILE A 59 -5.33 5.47 -5.96
N TYR A 60 -5.02 6.12 -7.08
CA TYR A 60 -4.94 7.56 -7.20
C TYR A 60 -6.17 8.04 -7.96
N GLY A 61 -6.72 9.17 -7.53
CA GLY A 61 -7.75 9.85 -8.27
C GLY A 61 -8.53 10.80 -7.39
N LYS A 62 -9.86 10.78 -7.45
CA LYS A 62 -10.72 11.64 -6.63
C LYS A 62 -11.66 10.82 -5.76
N ASN A 63 -11.84 11.22 -4.51
CA ASN A 63 -12.88 10.68 -3.66
C ASN A 63 -14.27 11.21 -4.05
N ALA A 64 -15.33 10.70 -3.42
CA ALA A 64 -16.72 11.13 -3.67
C ALA A 64 -16.97 12.64 -3.40
N LYS A 65 -16.06 13.32 -2.69
CA LYS A 65 -16.10 14.77 -2.46
C LYS A 65 -15.31 15.57 -3.50
N GLY A 66 -14.73 14.90 -4.50
CA GLY A 66 -13.92 15.52 -5.56
C GLY A 66 -12.48 15.87 -5.15
N GLN A 67 -12.03 15.46 -3.96
CA GLN A 67 -10.67 15.72 -3.48
C GLN A 67 -9.70 14.71 -4.07
N LYS A 68 -8.49 15.15 -4.45
CA LYS A 68 -7.44 14.23 -4.91
C LYS A 68 -6.97 13.37 -3.76
N VAL A 69 -6.81 12.07 -4.01
CA VAL A 69 -6.48 11.09 -2.97
C VAL A 69 -5.55 10.00 -3.46
N GLU A 70 -4.69 9.52 -2.57
CA GLU A 70 -4.03 8.22 -2.62
C GLU A 70 -4.64 7.33 -1.53
N ILE A 71 -5.27 6.21 -1.91
CA ILE A 71 -5.97 5.33 -0.96
C ILE A 71 -5.52 3.89 -1.15
N TYR A 72 -5.14 3.24 -0.05
CA TYR A 72 -4.85 1.83 0.06
C TYR A 72 -6.05 1.10 0.66
N PHE A 73 -6.42 -0.01 0.04
CA PHE A 73 -7.54 -0.84 0.42
C PHE A 73 -7.11 -2.27 0.69
N ASN A 74 -7.81 -2.92 1.60
CA ASN A 74 -7.76 -4.36 1.75
C ASN A 74 -8.47 -5.00 0.54
N PRO A 75 -7.77 -5.81 -0.28
CA PRO A 75 -8.32 -6.36 -1.51
C PRO A 75 -9.36 -7.46 -1.27
N VAL A 76 -9.53 -7.95 -0.04
CA VAL A 76 -10.51 -8.99 0.30
C VAL A 76 -11.91 -8.42 0.50
N ASN A 77 -11.99 -7.26 1.16
CA ASN A 77 -13.27 -6.68 1.59
C ASN A 77 -13.49 -5.23 1.14
N GLY A 78 -12.47 -4.56 0.61
CA GLY A 78 -12.55 -3.18 0.12
C GLY A 78 -12.44 -2.13 1.22
N ASP A 79 -12.06 -2.50 2.45
CA ASP A 79 -11.88 -1.54 3.53
C ASP A 79 -10.69 -0.63 3.25
N ILE A 80 -10.85 0.66 3.56
CA ILE A 80 -9.75 1.63 3.51
C ILE A 80 -8.78 1.32 4.65
N VAL A 81 -7.54 0.99 4.29
CA VAL A 81 -6.44 0.79 5.24
C VAL A 81 -5.67 2.09 5.46
N LYS A 82 -5.54 2.91 4.41
CA LYS A 82 -4.90 4.24 4.50
C LYS A 82 -5.49 5.15 3.43
N SER A 83 -5.74 6.41 3.76
CA SER A 83 -6.16 7.45 2.81
C SER A 83 -5.37 8.72 3.07
N GLU A 84 -4.82 9.31 2.02
CA GLU A 84 -4.18 10.62 2.05
C GLU A 84 -4.86 11.51 1.01
N ILE A 85 -5.10 12.77 1.37
CA ILE A 85 -5.57 13.80 0.44
C ILE A 85 -4.31 14.47 -0.12
N GLU A 86 -4.21 14.51 -1.45
CA GLU A 86 -3.14 15.24 -2.16
C GLU A 86 -3.46 16.73 -2.33
#